data_AF-A0A240C4M3-F1
#
_entry.id   AF-A0A240C4M3-F1
#
_cell.length_a   1.000
_cell.length_b   1.000
_cell.length_c   1.000
_cell.angle_alpha   90.00
_cell.angle_beta   90.00
_cell.angle_gamma   90.00
#
_symmetry.space_group_name_H-M   'P 1'
#
loop_
_entity.id
_entity.type
_entity.pdbx_description
1 polymer ?
#
loop_
_entity_poly.entity_id
_entity_poly.type
_entity_poly.pdbx_seq_one_letter_code
_entity_poly.pdbx_strand_id
1 'polypeptide(L)'
;MTQSPSIMEQLFQRLDEKTKALNEENGQSFIENLGLAMEHLYTNERSLLESAQFQDRRKAFQFAYLSQLQQEEVQANHQITPDTIGLVVGFLISQFEEDAKEMHIADLGSGSGHLSATIHDVLKEVTVMHHLVEVDPVLSRLSIHLANFLEIPFDVYPQDAIMPLPFEEADIVVGDLPIGYYPLDERSHQMQLGFDEGHSYAHYLFIEQAVQALKPTGYAFLVVPTQLFEGDHVKQLENFIATETEMQAFLNLPANLFKNKNAQKSILVLQRKQQGITKPVEVLLANIPDFKNPQLFQNFLAELKEWRSENH
;
A
#
# COMPACT_ATOMS: atom_id res chain seq x y z
N MET A 1 -28.72 -5.39 28.49
CA MET A 1 -28.44 -3.98 28.15
C MET A 1 -27.49 -4.01 26.97
N THR A 2 -27.96 -3.65 25.78
CA THR A 2 -27.07 -3.47 24.62
C THR A 2 -26.19 -2.25 24.91
N GLN A 3 -24.88 -2.42 24.86
CA GLN A 3 -23.94 -1.29 24.96
C GLN A 3 -24.22 -0.31 23.82
N SER A 4 -24.14 0.99 24.08
CA SER A 4 -24.22 1.99 23.02
C SER A 4 -23.08 1.78 22.01
N PRO A 5 -23.34 1.91 20.70
CA PRO A 5 -22.30 1.71 19.69
C PRO A 5 -21.17 2.72 19.87
N SER A 6 -19.93 2.25 19.71
CA SER A 6 -18.73 3.09 19.67
C SER A 6 -18.78 4.10 18.53
N ILE A 7 -17.94 5.14 18.58
CA ILE A 7 -17.92 6.16 17.53
C ILE A 7 -17.54 5.58 16.16
N MET A 8 -16.61 4.64 16.13
CA MET A 8 -16.24 3.89 14.92
C MET A 8 -17.43 3.10 14.35
N GLU A 9 -18.18 2.39 15.21
CA GLU A 9 -19.37 1.63 14.77
C GLU A 9 -20.47 2.55 14.23
N GLN A 10 -20.67 3.72 14.84
CA GLN A 10 -21.62 4.73 14.35
C GLN A 10 -21.19 5.25 12.98
N LEU A 11 -19.91 5.60 12.79
CA LEU A 11 -19.40 6.03 11.49
C LEU A 11 -19.54 4.94 10.42
N PHE A 12 -19.20 3.70 10.75
CA PHE A 12 -19.37 2.56 9.85
C PHE A 12 -20.83 2.40 9.42
N GLN A 13 -21.77 2.40 10.37
CA GLN A 13 -23.20 2.29 10.08
C GLN A 13 -23.68 3.42 9.17
N ARG A 14 -23.28 4.66 9.47
CA ARG A 14 -23.63 5.82 8.63
C ARG A 14 -23.08 5.71 7.22
N LEU A 15 -21.82 5.30 7.05
CA LEU A 15 -21.23 5.06 5.73
C LEU A 15 -21.99 3.96 4.97
N ASP A 16 -22.23 2.82 5.61
CA ASP A 16 -22.85 1.65 4.98
C ASP A 16 -24.32 1.94 4.59
N GLU A 17 -25.11 2.53 5.48
CA GLU A 17 -26.50 2.93 5.21
C GLU A 17 -26.58 3.95 4.09
N LYS A 18 -25.74 4.98 4.11
CA LYS A 18 -25.74 6.03 3.09
C LYS A 18 -25.29 5.48 1.73
N THR A 19 -24.29 4.61 1.71
CA THR A 19 -23.80 3.96 0.49
C THR A 19 -24.92 3.16 -0.17
N LYS A 20 -25.65 2.35 0.60
CA LYS A 20 -26.77 1.54 0.10
C LYS A 20 -27.92 2.40 -0.41
N ALA A 21 -28.30 3.44 0.34
CA ALA A 21 -29.34 4.36 -0.09
C ALA A 21 -29.00 5.07 -1.40
N LEU A 22 -27.75 5.51 -1.58
CA LEU A 22 -27.30 6.13 -2.83
C LEU A 22 -27.29 5.12 -3.99
N ASN A 23 -26.84 3.88 -3.76
CA ASN A 23 -26.90 2.82 -4.78
C ASN A 23 -28.34 2.55 -5.24
N GLU A 24 -29.30 2.49 -4.31
CA GLU A 24 -30.73 2.35 -4.65
C GLU A 24 -31.27 3.55 -5.45
N GLU A 25 -30.78 4.77 -5.18
CA GLU A 25 -31.21 6.00 -5.82
C GLU A 25 -30.62 6.18 -7.23
N ASN A 26 -29.32 5.92 -7.40
CA ASN A 26 -28.57 6.29 -8.60
C ASN A 26 -28.04 5.10 -9.43
N GLY A 27 -28.04 3.88 -8.88
CA GLY A 27 -27.59 2.67 -9.55
C GLY A 27 -26.09 2.56 -9.84
N GLN A 28 -25.25 3.47 -9.34
CA GLN A 28 -23.79 3.40 -9.46
C GLN A 28 -23.19 2.30 -8.58
N SER A 29 -21.93 1.92 -8.80
CA SER A 29 -21.28 0.86 -8.01
C SER A 29 -21.25 1.19 -6.51
N PHE A 30 -21.12 0.17 -5.64
CA PHE A 30 -21.06 0.41 -4.20
C PHE A 30 -19.78 1.16 -3.81
N ILE A 31 -18.66 0.90 -4.50
CA ILE A 31 -17.40 1.64 -4.32
C ILE A 31 -17.55 3.14 -4.64
N GLU A 32 -18.18 3.51 -5.76
CA GLU A 32 -18.43 4.93 -6.09
C GLU A 32 -19.32 5.59 -5.03
N ASN A 33 -20.39 4.90 -4.64
CA ASN A 33 -21.32 5.40 -3.62
C ASN A 33 -20.71 5.49 -2.22
N LEU A 34 -19.70 4.67 -1.91
CA LEU A 34 -18.94 4.80 -0.67
C LEU A 34 -18.15 6.11 -0.62
N GLY A 35 -17.58 6.53 -1.76
CA GLY A 35 -16.95 7.85 -1.90
C GLY A 35 -17.94 8.98 -1.62
N LEU A 36 -19.12 8.92 -2.25
CA LEU A 36 -20.19 9.90 -2.03
C LEU A 36 -20.74 9.89 -0.60
N ALA A 37 -20.79 8.73 0.05
CA ALA A 37 -21.17 8.61 1.46
C ALA A 37 -20.14 9.30 2.38
N MET A 38 -18.84 9.11 2.13
CA MET A 38 -17.79 9.81 2.85
C MET A 38 -17.89 11.33 2.68
N GLU A 39 -18.12 11.80 1.46
CA GLU A 39 -18.35 13.23 1.19
C GLU A 39 -19.58 13.75 1.95
N HIS A 40 -20.70 13.02 1.90
CA HIS A 40 -21.91 13.41 2.61
C HIS A 40 -21.68 13.56 4.12
N LEU A 41 -20.98 12.62 4.75
CA LEU A 41 -20.63 12.69 6.17
C LEU A 41 -19.70 13.87 6.44
N TYR A 42 -18.70 14.09 5.58
CA TYR A 42 -17.76 15.20 5.68
C TYR A 42 -18.46 16.57 5.65
N THR A 43 -19.43 16.75 4.76
CA THR A 43 -20.11 18.04 4.57
C THR A 43 -21.30 18.24 5.51
N ASN A 44 -22.03 17.18 5.86
CA ASN A 44 -23.32 17.30 6.57
C ASN A 44 -23.30 16.78 8.01
N GLU A 45 -22.38 15.87 8.35
CA GLU A 45 -22.31 15.22 9.66
C GLU A 45 -20.99 15.54 10.39
N ARG A 46 -20.49 16.77 10.19
CA ARG A 46 -19.18 17.21 10.68
C ARG A 46 -18.93 16.97 12.17
N SER A 47 -19.95 17.20 13.00
CA SER A 47 -19.86 16.96 14.46
C SER A 47 -19.55 15.51 14.83
N LEU A 48 -20.06 14.54 14.05
CA LEU A 48 -19.78 13.12 14.25
C LEU A 48 -18.31 12.82 13.92
N LEU A 49 -17.81 13.36 12.81
CA LEU A 49 -16.41 13.21 12.41
C LEU A 49 -15.45 13.84 13.43
N GLU A 50 -15.73 15.05 13.90
CA GLU A 50 -14.90 15.75 14.88
C GLU A 50 -14.85 15.04 16.24
N SER A 51 -15.86 14.24 16.57
CA SER A 51 -15.86 13.40 17.76
C SER A 51 -15.06 12.10 17.62
N ALA A 52 -14.67 11.73 16.40
CA ALA A 52 -13.95 10.50 16.09
C ALA A 52 -12.44 10.73 15.99
N GLN A 53 -11.65 9.77 16.46
CA GLN A 53 -10.21 9.75 16.21
C GLN A 53 -9.93 9.33 14.76
N PHE A 54 -8.73 9.64 14.27
CA PHE A 54 -8.28 9.20 12.93
C PHE A 54 -8.49 7.69 12.70
N GLN A 55 -8.12 6.88 13.71
CA GLN A 55 -8.28 5.43 13.67
C GLN A 55 -9.73 4.97 13.59
N ASP A 56 -10.66 5.70 14.21
CA ASP A 56 -12.08 5.38 14.14
C ASP A 56 -12.59 5.60 12.71
N ARG A 57 -12.21 6.72 12.08
CA ARG A 57 -12.56 7.03 10.70
C ARG A 57 -11.97 6.02 9.73
N ARG A 58 -10.66 5.74 9.83
CA ARG A 58 -9.97 4.77 8.96
C ARG A 58 -10.57 3.37 9.04
N LYS A 59 -10.83 2.87 10.25
CA LYS A 59 -11.48 1.56 10.46
C LYS A 59 -12.93 1.55 9.99
N ALA A 60 -13.68 2.63 10.19
CA ALA A 60 -15.05 2.74 9.69
C ALA A 60 -15.10 2.65 8.17
N PHE A 61 -14.18 3.32 7.47
CA PHE A 61 -14.01 3.17 6.02
C PHE A 61 -13.67 1.71 5.65
N GLN A 62 -12.70 1.09 6.33
CA GLN A 62 -12.30 -0.30 6.06
C GLN A 62 -13.50 -1.25 6.18
N PHE A 63 -14.27 -1.15 7.26
CA PHE A 63 -15.46 -1.99 7.45
C PHE A 63 -16.57 -1.69 6.44
N ALA A 64 -16.79 -0.42 6.09
CA ALA A 64 -17.77 -0.04 5.09
C ALA A 64 -17.38 -0.60 3.71
N TYR A 65 -16.11 -0.50 3.31
CA TYR A 65 -15.58 -1.09 2.08
C TYR A 65 -15.76 -2.61 2.06
N LEU A 66 -15.37 -3.31 3.14
CA LEU A 66 -15.53 -4.77 3.25
C LEU A 66 -17.00 -5.22 3.24
N SER A 67 -17.91 -4.42 3.79
CA SER A 67 -19.36 -4.67 3.71
C SER A 67 -19.84 -4.64 2.26
N GLN A 68 -19.34 -3.69 1.46
CA GLN A 68 -19.70 -3.56 0.04
C GLN A 68 -19.16 -4.72 -0.81
N LEU A 69 -17.98 -5.25 -0.50
CA LEU A 69 -17.44 -6.44 -1.17
C LEU A 69 -18.31 -7.70 -1.01
N GLN A 70 -19.26 -7.71 -0.06
CA GLN A 70 -20.23 -8.81 0.05
C GLN A 70 -21.38 -8.67 -0.96
N GLN A 71 -21.55 -7.49 -1.57
CA GLN A 71 -22.61 -7.17 -2.52
C GLN A 71 -22.12 -7.20 -3.97
N GLU A 72 -20.83 -6.96 -4.22
CA GLU A 72 -20.22 -6.94 -5.55
C GLU A 72 -18.89 -7.70 -5.60
N GLU A 73 -18.64 -8.42 -6.71
CA GLU A 73 -17.36 -9.07 -6.93
C GLU A 73 -16.31 -8.06 -7.38
N VAL A 74 -15.26 -7.90 -6.57
CA VAL A 74 -14.10 -7.05 -6.88
C VAL A 74 -12.90 -7.92 -7.19
N GLN A 75 -12.26 -7.67 -8.33
CA GLN A 75 -11.03 -8.35 -8.75
C GLN A 75 -9.94 -8.20 -7.70
N ALA A 76 -9.08 -9.22 -7.55
CA ALA A 76 -8.08 -9.24 -6.48
C ALA A 76 -7.12 -8.02 -6.49
N ASN A 77 -6.76 -7.52 -7.68
CA ASN A 77 -5.89 -6.35 -7.83
C ASN A 77 -6.57 -5.01 -7.50
N HIS A 78 -7.90 -4.98 -7.31
CA HIS A 78 -8.67 -3.78 -6.94
C HIS A 78 -9.13 -3.80 -5.48
N GLN A 79 -8.75 -4.82 -4.71
CA GLN A 79 -9.06 -4.89 -3.28
C GLN A 79 -8.11 -4.00 -2.48
N ILE A 80 -8.61 -3.41 -1.39
CA ILE A 80 -7.74 -2.67 -0.47
C ILE A 80 -6.70 -3.59 0.17
N THR A 81 -5.52 -3.03 0.41
CA THR A 81 -4.50 -3.67 1.25
C THR A 81 -5.01 -3.70 2.70
N PRO A 82 -5.13 -4.87 3.35
CA PRO A 82 -5.60 -4.97 4.73
C PRO A 82 -4.75 -4.14 5.70
N ASP A 83 -5.42 -3.56 6.72
CA ASP A 83 -4.81 -2.82 7.84
C ASP A 83 -3.53 -3.46 8.35
N THR A 84 -3.59 -4.76 8.58
CA THR A 84 -2.49 -5.53 9.16
C THR A 84 -1.22 -5.46 8.30
N ILE A 85 -1.34 -5.48 6.97
CA ILE A 85 -0.20 -5.34 6.07
C ILE A 85 0.30 -3.89 6.10
N GLY A 86 -0.60 -2.91 6.01
CA GLY A 86 -0.24 -1.50 6.06
C GLY A 86 0.46 -1.08 7.36
N LEU A 87 0.04 -1.65 8.51
CA LEU A 87 0.69 -1.43 9.80
C LEU A 87 2.12 -1.97 9.83
N VAL A 88 2.36 -3.14 9.23
CA VAL A 88 3.72 -3.70 9.11
C VAL A 88 4.58 -2.82 8.22
N VAL A 89 4.08 -2.43 7.04
CA VAL A 89 4.81 -1.55 6.12
C VAL A 89 5.14 -0.22 6.79
N GLY A 90 4.17 0.43 7.43
CA GLY A 90 4.39 1.68 8.16
C GLY A 90 5.40 1.53 9.31
N PHE A 91 5.36 0.41 10.03
CA PHE A 91 6.34 0.12 11.08
C PHE A 91 7.74 -0.11 10.52
N LEU A 92 7.87 -0.86 9.41
CA LEU A 92 9.16 -1.04 8.73
C LEU A 92 9.72 0.31 8.31
N ILE A 93 8.93 1.17 7.66
CA ILE A 93 9.34 2.53 7.30
C ILE A 93 9.81 3.29 8.55
N SER A 94 9.06 3.23 9.64
CA SER A 94 9.43 3.91 10.90
C SER A 94 10.71 3.35 11.53
N GLN A 95 11.07 2.10 11.23
CA GLN A 95 12.37 1.58 11.59
C GLN A 95 13.40 2.18 10.66
N PHE A 96 13.35 1.95 9.35
CA PHE A 96 14.41 2.39 8.44
C PHE A 96 14.66 3.91 8.45
N GLU A 97 13.63 4.73 8.70
CA GLU A 97 13.65 6.20 8.69
C GLU A 97 13.45 6.82 10.10
N GLU A 98 14.03 6.23 11.15
CA GLU A 98 13.79 6.62 12.56
C GLU A 98 14.00 8.11 12.89
N ASP A 99 14.96 8.76 12.22
CA ASP A 99 15.30 10.18 12.47
C ASP A 99 14.58 11.16 11.54
N ALA A 100 13.79 10.67 10.57
CA ALA A 100 13.12 11.51 9.60
C ALA A 100 12.08 12.42 10.27
N LYS A 101 12.08 13.71 9.89
CA LYS A 101 11.07 14.70 10.32
C LYS A 101 10.08 15.03 9.22
N GLU A 102 10.52 14.89 7.99
CA GLU A 102 9.72 15.07 6.78
C GLU A 102 10.14 14.04 5.74
N MET A 103 9.19 13.60 4.92
CA MET A 103 9.45 12.64 3.86
C MET A 103 8.39 12.69 2.77
N HIS A 104 8.81 12.39 1.54
CA HIS A 104 7.95 12.15 0.40
C HIS A 104 7.75 10.64 0.23
N ILE A 105 6.50 10.20 0.28
CA ILE A 105 6.12 8.80 0.07
C ILE A 105 5.28 8.70 -1.20
N ALA A 106 5.73 7.90 -2.16
CA ALA A 106 4.93 7.57 -3.34
C ALA A 106 4.32 6.18 -3.22
N ASP A 107 3.01 6.06 -3.45
CA ASP A 107 2.26 4.80 -3.51
C ASP A 107 1.91 4.50 -4.97
N LEU A 108 2.59 3.52 -5.57
CA LEU A 108 2.41 3.15 -6.96
C LEU A 108 1.38 2.01 -7.07
N GLY A 109 0.22 2.30 -7.67
CA GLY A 109 -0.93 1.39 -7.65
C GLY A 109 -1.71 1.53 -6.35
N SER A 110 -1.96 2.78 -5.95
CA SER A 110 -2.45 3.12 -4.60
C SER A 110 -3.86 2.61 -4.29
N GLY A 111 -4.62 2.18 -5.30
CA GLY A 111 -6.01 1.76 -5.16
C GLY A 111 -6.85 2.87 -4.53
N SER A 112 -7.52 2.57 -3.42
CA SER A 112 -8.30 3.55 -2.67
C SER A 112 -7.47 4.43 -1.73
N GLY A 113 -6.15 4.28 -1.68
CA GLY A 113 -5.26 4.99 -0.75
C GLY A 113 -5.27 4.46 0.68
N HIS A 114 -5.88 3.29 0.92
CA HIS A 114 -5.98 2.70 2.25
C HIS A 114 -4.62 2.30 2.85
N LEU A 115 -3.69 1.81 2.02
CA LEU A 115 -2.32 1.50 2.42
C LEU A 115 -1.62 2.77 2.92
N SER A 116 -1.59 3.81 2.09
CA SER A 116 -0.97 5.10 2.42
C SER A 116 -1.62 5.76 3.64
N ALA A 117 -2.95 5.66 3.80
CA ALA A 117 -3.65 6.14 5.00
C ALA A 117 -3.27 5.38 6.27
N THR A 118 -3.02 4.08 6.16
CA THR A 118 -2.55 3.26 7.28
C THR A 118 -1.11 3.60 7.64
N ILE A 119 -0.23 3.79 6.65
CA ILE A 119 1.15 4.23 6.85
C ILE A 119 1.18 5.62 7.53
N HIS A 120 0.32 6.55 7.10
CA HIS A 120 0.19 7.87 7.73
C HIS A 120 -0.19 7.77 9.22
N ASP A 121 -1.07 6.84 9.60
CA ASP A 121 -1.41 6.56 11.01
C ASP A 121 -0.24 5.99 11.81
N VAL A 122 0.72 5.32 11.17
CA VAL A 122 1.93 4.84 11.87
C VAL A 122 2.94 5.97 12.04
N LEU A 123 3.09 6.83 11.03
CA LEU A 123 4.10 7.89 10.96
C LEU A 123 3.61 9.24 11.52
N LYS A 124 2.85 9.25 12.63
CA LYS A 124 2.20 10.46 13.17
C LYS A 124 3.14 11.60 13.53
N GLU A 125 4.39 11.29 13.84
CA GLU A 125 5.40 12.26 14.26
C GLU A 125 6.25 12.77 13.07
N VAL A 126 5.96 12.32 11.85
CA VAL A 126 6.67 12.70 10.62
C VAL A 126 5.72 13.47 9.71
N THR A 127 6.19 14.59 9.15
CA THR A 127 5.43 15.31 8.13
C THR A 127 5.56 14.58 6.80
N VAL A 128 4.50 13.93 6.35
CA VAL A 128 4.52 13.12 5.13
C VAL A 128 3.79 13.81 3.99
N MET A 129 4.48 14.00 2.86
CA MET A 129 3.86 14.32 1.57
C MET A 129 3.59 13.02 0.83
N HIS A 130 2.32 12.71 0.58
CA HIS A 130 1.89 11.47 -0.06
C HIS A 130 1.56 11.70 -1.53
N HIS A 131 2.17 10.92 -2.41
CA HIS A 131 1.89 10.89 -3.84
C HIS A 131 1.23 9.55 -4.19
N LEU A 132 -0.06 9.55 -4.49
CA LEU A 132 -0.83 8.35 -4.81
C LEU A 132 -1.04 8.25 -6.32
N VAL A 133 -0.53 7.19 -6.95
CA VAL A 133 -0.68 6.98 -8.40
C VAL A 133 -1.61 5.81 -8.64
N GLU A 134 -2.70 6.04 -9.36
CA GLU A 134 -3.72 5.02 -9.64
C GLU A 134 -4.29 5.19 -11.05
N VAL A 135 -4.39 4.09 -11.80
CA VAL A 135 -4.89 4.12 -13.18
C VAL A 135 -6.41 3.95 -13.23
N ASP A 136 -7.01 3.27 -12.25
CA ASP A 136 -8.45 3.09 -12.16
C ASP A 136 -9.13 4.38 -11.66
N PRO A 137 -10.01 5.00 -12.48
CA PRO A 137 -10.63 6.27 -12.14
C PRO A 137 -11.63 6.19 -10.99
N VAL A 138 -12.18 5.02 -10.68
CA VAL A 138 -13.11 4.83 -9.56
C VAL A 138 -12.31 4.77 -8.26
N LEU A 139 -11.24 3.98 -8.22
CA LEU A 139 -10.36 3.88 -7.06
C LEU A 139 -9.63 5.21 -6.79
N SER A 140 -9.16 5.90 -7.84
CA SER A 140 -8.52 7.22 -7.69
C SER A 140 -9.49 8.29 -7.17
N ARG A 141 -10.78 8.23 -7.53
CA ARG A 141 -11.79 9.13 -6.94
C ARG A 141 -12.09 8.75 -5.50
N LEU A 142 -12.18 7.45 -5.21
CA LEU A 142 -12.39 6.97 -3.85
C LEU A 142 -11.25 7.43 -2.92
N SER A 143 -10.00 7.43 -3.39
CA SER A 143 -8.86 7.90 -2.59
C SER A 143 -8.93 9.40 -2.29
N ILE A 144 -9.47 10.23 -3.21
CA ILE A 144 -9.76 11.65 -2.93
C ILE A 144 -10.83 11.80 -1.84
N HIS A 145 -11.91 11.03 -1.92
CA HIS A 145 -12.94 11.05 -0.88
C HIS A 145 -12.38 10.57 0.47
N LEU A 146 -11.54 9.54 0.46
CA LEU A 146 -10.85 9.03 1.65
C LEU A 146 -9.90 10.08 2.24
N ALA A 147 -9.13 10.77 1.41
CA ALA A 147 -8.23 11.85 1.81
C ALA A 147 -8.98 12.95 2.56
N ASN A 148 -10.11 13.40 2.01
CA ASN A 148 -10.97 14.40 2.66
C ASN A 148 -11.58 13.88 3.96
N PHE A 149 -12.10 12.66 3.96
CA PHE A 149 -12.73 12.04 5.13
C PHE A 149 -11.75 11.84 6.30
N LEU A 150 -10.51 11.46 5.99
CA LEU A 150 -9.43 11.27 6.96
C LEU A 150 -8.63 12.55 7.24
N GLU A 151 -8.86 13.60 6.46
CA GLU A 151 -8.14 14.88 6.52
C GLU A 151 -6.63 14.74 6.30
N ILE A 152 -6.25 13.89 5.33
CA ILE A 152 -4.86 13.68 4.93
C ILE A 152 -4.59 14.42 3.62
N PRO A 153 -3.51 15.20 3.50
CA PRO A 153 -3.16 15.89 2.27
C PRO A 153 -2.53 14.92 1.25
N PHE A 154 -3.36 14.11 0.61
CA PHE A 154 -2.94 13.24 -0.50
C PHE A 154 -2.90 14.01 -1.83
N ASP A 155 -1.78 13.94 -2.53
CA ASP A 155 -1.71 14.27 -3.95
C ASP A 155 -2.05 13.03 -4.77
N VAL A 156 -3.24 13.00 -5.36
CA VAL A 156 -3.74 11.86 -6.14
C VAL A 156 -3.54 12.11 -7.64
N TYR A 157 -2.86 11.19 -8.31
CA TYR A 157 -2.55 11.23 -9.74
C TYR A 157 -3.26 10.08 -10.46
N PRO A 158 -4.38 10.37 -11.17
CA PRO A 158 -5.13 9.37 -11.92
C PRO A 158 -4.43 9.03 -13.25
N GLN A 159 -3.32 8.28 -13.18
CA GLN A 159 -2.52 7.90 -14.33
C GLN A 159 -1.92 6.50 -14.17
N ASP A 160 -1.46 5.94 -15.29
CA ASP A 160 -0.65 4.73 -15.29
C ASP A 160 0.70 4.96 -14.59
N ALA A 161 0.97 4.19 -13.54
CA ALA A 161 2.21 4.29 -12.76
C ALA A 161 3.46 3.93 -13.57
N ILE A 162 3.32 3.13 -14.63
CA ILE A 162 4.44 2.71 -15.49
C ILE A 162 4.87 3.84 -16.45
N MET A 163 4.01 4.85 -16.65
CA MET A 163 4.34 6.05 -17.42
C MET A 163 5.19 7.03 -16.58
N PRO A 164 5.84 8.04 -17.21
CA PRO A 164 6.57 9.06 -16.46
C PRO A 164 5.72 9.66 -15.33
N LEU A 165 6.30 9.71 -14.13
CA LEU A 165 5.60 10.14 -12.92
C LEU A 165 5.50 11.67 -12.86
N PRO A 166 4.45 12.23 -12.23
CA PRO A 166 4.18 13.66 -12.21
C PRO A 166 4.89 14.39 -11.06
N PHE A 167 5.78 13.70 -10.35
CA PHE A 167 6.63 14.19 -9.28
C PHE A 167 8.08 13.79 -9.57
N GLU A 168 9.04 14.44 -8.92
CA GLU A 168 10.47 14.22 -9.18
C GLU A 168 10.96 12.88 -8.61
N GLU A 169 11.32 12.86 -7.34
CA GLU A 169 11.81 11.66 -6.66
C GLU A 169 11.22 11.60 -5.24
N ALA A 170 10.92 10.38 -4.76
CA ALA A 170 10.40 10.12 -3.43
C ALA A 170 11.49 9.58 -2.50
N ASP A 171 11.39 9.86 -1.20
CA ASP A 171 12.28 9.26 -0.20
C ASP A 171 11.94 7.77 -0.01
N ILE A 172 10.64 7.46 -0.05
CA ILE A 172 10.10 6.12 0.07
C ILE A 172 9.10 5.84 -1.05
N VAL A 173 9.15 4.63 -1.60
CA VAL A 173 8.10 4.10 -2.48
C VAL A 173 7.43 2.92 -1.81
N VAL A 174 6.11 2.87 -1.85
CA VAL A 174 5.29 1.75 -1.38
C VAL A 174 4.35 1.30 -2.48
N GLY A 175 3.77 0.12 -2.29
CA GLY A 175 2.69 -0.35 -3.15
C GLY A 175 2.36 -1.81 -2.88
N ASP A 176 1.09 -2.16 -2.98
CA ASP A 176 0.65 -3.54 -3.08
C ASP A 176 0.47 -3.92 -4.54
N LEU A 177 1.50 -4.54 -5.13
CA LEU A 177 1.66 -4.51 -6.57
C LEU A 177 0.62 -5.38 -7.29
N PRO A 178 0.08 -4.91 -8.44
CA PRO A 178 -0.84 -5.69 -9.24
C PRO A 178 -0.14 -6.90 -9.86
N ILE A 179 -0.75 -8.08 -9.70
CA ILE A 179 -0.21 -9.33 -10.21
C ILE A 179 -0.92 -9.67 -11.52
N GLY A 180 -0.14 -9.91 -12.58
CA GLY A 180 -0.65 -10.18 -13.92
C GLY A 180 0.23 -9.57 -14.99
N TYR A 181 -0.36 -9.38 -16.17
CA TYR A 181 0.29 -8.84 -17.36
C TYR A 181 -0.03 -7.36 -17.53
N TYR A 182 0.98 -6.56 -17.87
CA TYR A 182 0.81 -5.17 -18.24
C TYR A 182 0.41 -5.07 -19.73
N PRO A 183 -0.63 -4.29 -20.08
CA PRO A 183 -1.22 -4.36 -21.43
C PRO A 183 -0.50 -3.55 -22.51
N LEU A 184 0.41 -2.62 -22.15
CA LEU A 184 1.05 -1.71 -23.11
C LEU A 184 2.49 -2.13 -23.41
N ASP A 185 2.62 -3.04 -24.38
CA ASP A 185 3.92 -3.65 -24.75
C ASP A 185 4.97 -2.62 -25.15
N GLU A 186 4.59 -1.60 -25.95
CA GLU A 186 5.50 -0.54 -26.42
C GLU A 186 6.23 0.17 -25.29
N ARG A 187 5.56 0.38 -24.14
CA ARG A 187 6.17 0.99 -22.95
C ARG A 187 7.00 -0.05 -22.20
N SER A 188 6.46 -1.25 -21.98
CA SER A 188 7.16 -2.28 -21.22
C SER A 188 8.49 -2.69 -21.86
N HIS A 189 8.58 -2.78 -23.20
CA HIS A 189 9.80 -3.14 -23.92
C HIS A 189 10.92 -2.09 -23.78
N GLN A 190 10.62 -0.89 -23.28
CA GLN A 190 11.61 0.16 -23.00
C GLN A 190 12.21 0.06 -21.59
N MET A 191 11.64 -0.81 -20.75
CA MET A 191 12.03 -1.01 -19.36
C MET A 191 13.01 -2.18 -19.22
N GLN A 192 13.89 -2.14 -18.23
CA GLN A 192 14.88 -3.19 -17.99
C GLN A 192 14.25 -4.54 -17.63
N LEU A 193 13.11 -4.53 -16.95
CA LEU A 193 12.29 -5.69 -16.58
C LEU A 193 11.18 -5.98 -17.60
N GLY A 194 11.16 -5.28 -18.73
CA GLY A 194 10.32 -5.61 -19.87
C GLY A 194 10.74 -6.91 -20.55
N PHE A 195 9.78 -7.69 -21.01
CA PHE A 195 10.04 -8.90 -21.80
C PHE A 195 10.26 -8.53 -23.27
N ASP A 196 11.09 -9.28 -23.98
CA ASP A 196 11.35 -9.05 -25.40
C ASP A 196 10.14 -9.41 -26.30
N GLU A 197 9.33 -10.38 -25.84
CA GLU A 197 8.13 -10.87 -26.55
C GLU A 197 6.96 -11.07 -25.58
N GLY A 198 5.76 -10.71 -26.04
CA GLY A 198 4.52 -10.85 -25.27
C GLY A 198 4.39 -9.82 -24.15
N HIS A 199 3.34 -9.98 -23.34
CA HIS A 199 3.09 -9.04 -22.25
C HIS A 199 4.07 -9.25 -21.10
N SER A 200 4.63 -8.15 -20.62
CA SER A 200 5.49 -8.14 -19.43
C SER A 200 4.68 -8.30 -18.15
N TYR A 201 5.29 -8.83 -17.10
CA TYR A 201 4.65 -8.91 -15.78
C TYR A 201 4.52 -7.53 -15.14
N ALA A 202 3.29 -7.12 -14.81
CA ALA A 202 3.02 -5.81 -14.20
C ALA A 202 3.82 -5.60 -12.91
N HIS A 203 3.76 -6.53 -11.97
CA HIS A 203 4.54 -6.51 -10.74
C HIS A 203 6.06 -6.40 -10.94
N TYR A 204 6.63 -6.88 -12.06
CA TYR A 204 8.06 -6.66 -12.36
C TYR A 204 8.29 -5.21 -12.80
N LEU A 205 7.48 -4.70 -13.72
CA LEU A 205 7.59 -3.30 -14.17
C LEU A 205 7.37 -2.31 -13.02
N PHE A 206 6.46 -2.61 -12.09
CA PHE A 206 6.23 -1.80 -10.90
C PHE A 206 7.44 -1.81 -9.94
N ILE A 207 8.18 -2.93 -9.81
CA ILE A 207 9.43 -2.95 -9.03
C ILE A 207 10.47 -2.02 -9.67
N GLU A 208 10.64 -2.09 -10.99
CA GLU A 208 11.56 -1.19 -11.69
C GLU A 208 11.16 0.27 -11.53
N GLN A 209 9.87 0.57 -11.74
CA GLN A 209 9.34 1.93 -11.61
C GLN A 209 9.49 2.46 -10.17
N ALA A 210 9.28 1.61 -9.17
CA ALA A 210 9.49 1.98 -7.77
C ALA A 210 10.95 2.36 -7.51
N VAL A 211 11.90 1.59 -8.02
CA VAL A 211 13.34 1.92 -7.88
C VAL A 211 13.71 3.20 -8.62
N GLN A 212 13.14 3.42 -9.82
CA GLN A 212 13.39 4.64 -10.60
C GLN A 212 12.81 5.91 -9.93
N ALA A 213 11.70 5.78 -9.22
CA ALA A 213 11.04 6.88 -8.53
C ALA A 213 11.70 7.30 -7.22
N LEU A 214 12.58 6.45 -6.65
CA LEU A 214 13.29 6.75 -5.40
C LEU A 214 14.40 7.75 -5.60
N LYS A 215 14.65 8.64 -4.63
CA LYS A 215 15.93 9.36 -4.56
C LYS A 215 17.10 8.38 -4.38
N PRO A 216 18.35 8.75 -4.73
CA PRO A 216 19.51 7.95 -4.35
C PRO A 216 19.48 7.61 -2.85
N THR A 217 19.74 6.35 -2.49
CA THR A 217 19.66 5.80 -1.11
C THR A 217 18.27 5.63 -0.51
N GLY A 218 17.18 6.06 -1.19
CA GLY A 218 15.81 5.86 -0.73
C GLY A 218 15.38 4.39 -0.72
N TYR A 219 14.25 4.10 -0.06
CA TYR A 219 13.78 2.73 0.15
C TYR A 219 12.42 2.44 -0.51
N ALA A 220 12.29 1.27 -1.14
CA ALA A 220 11.02 0.72 -1.56
C ALA A 220 10.54 -0.36 -0.59
N PHE A 221 9.28 -0.29 -0.15
CA PHE A 221 8.60 -1.32 0.64
C PHE A 221 7.41 -1.85 -0.16
N LEU A 222 7.62 -2.93 -0.89
CA LEU A 222 6.68 -3.43 -1.90
C LEU A 222 6.03 -4.72 -1.40
N VAL A 223 4.70 -4.77 -1.41
CA VAL A 223 3.97 -6.00 -1.18
C VAL A 223 3.87 -6.76 -2.51
N VAL A 224 4.49 -7.93 -2.57
CA VAL A 224 4.73 -8.70 -3.79
C VAL A 224 4.29 -10.16 -3.60
N PRO A 225 4.06 -10.94 -4.67
CA PRO A 225 3.83 -12.38 -4.53
C PRO A 225 4.99 -13.06 -3.78
N THR A 226 4.71 -14.02 -2.89
CA THR A 226 5.78 -14.79 -2.24
C THR A 226 6.62 -15.58 -3.24
N GLN A 227 6.04 -15.97 -4.37
CA GLN A 227 6.72 -16.68 -5.46
C GLN A 227 7.44 -15.72 -6.44
N LEU A 228 7.75 -14.48 -6.04
CA LEU A 228 8.38 -13.48 -6.91
C LEU A 228 9.66 -13.98 -7.59
N PHE A 229 10.45 -14.78 -6.87
CA PHE A 229 11.73 -15.36 -7.32
C PHE A 229 11.56 -16.79 -7.89
N GLU A 230 10.38 -17.12 -8.39
CA GLU A 230 10.10 -18.38 -9.09
C GLU A 230 9.66 -18.12 -10.56
N GLY A 231 9.94 -19.07 -11.45
CA GLY A 231 9.54 -19.00 -12.86
C GLY A 231 10.65 -18.61 -13.85
N ASP A 232 10.26 -18.39 -15.10
CA ASP A 232 11.19 -18.31 -16.23
C ASP A 232 11.96 -16.98 -16.32
N HIS A 233 11.39 -15.89 -15.80
CA HIS A 233 11.96 -14.53 -15.89
C HIS A 233 12.74 -14.09 -14.64
N VAL A 234 12.92 -14.98 -13.65
CA VAL A 234 13.55 -14.65 -12.36
C VAL A 234 14.96 -14.09 -12.51
N LYS A 235 15.76 -14.62 -13.44
CA LYS A 235 17.13 -14.13 -13.65
C LYS A 235 17.19 -12.66 -14.06
N GLN A 236 16.20 -12.19 -14.82
CA GLN A 236 16.11 -10.78 -15.21
C GLN A 236 15.85 -9.90 -13.98
N LEU A 237 14.92 -10.33 -13.12
CA LEU A 237 14.61 -9.66 -11.86
C LEU A 237 15.80 -9.66 -10.89
N GLU A 238 16.44 -10.81 -10.67
CA GLU A 238 17.61 -10.94 -9.80
C GLU A 238 18.75 -10.04 -10.26
N ASN A 239 19.01 -10.01 -11.57
CA ASN A 239 20.03 -9.12 -12.14
C ASN A 239 19.71 -7.66 -11.88
N PHE A 240 18.47 -7.22 -12.16
CA PHE A 240 18.03 -5.85 -11.91
C PHE A 240 18.18 -5.45 -10.44
N ILE A 241 17.70 -6.29 -9.51
CA ILE A 241 17.82 -6.04 -8.07
C ILE A 241 19.31 -5.96 -7.69
N ALA A 242 20.14 -6.88 -8.18
CA ALA A 242 21.57 -6.90 -7.87
C ALA A 242 22.35 -5.72 -8.48
N THR A 243 21.90 -5.13 -9.60
CA THR A 243 22.58 -4.00 -10.25
C THR A 243 22.12 -2.66 -9.72
N GLU A 244 20.81 -2.48 -9.53
CA GLU A 244 20.19 -1.17 -9.24
C GLU A 244 19.91 -0.94 -7.76
N THR A 245 19.91 -2.00 -6.94
CA THR A 245 19.50 -1.92 -5.53
C THR A 245 20.40 -2.68 -4.57
N GLU A 246 20.35 -2.33 -3.29
CA GLU A 246 20.74 -3.21 -2.19
C GLU A 246 19.47 -3.80 -1.59
N MET A 247 19.27 -5.11 -1.75
CA MET A 247 18.13 -5.80 -1.15
C MET A 247 18.31 -5.88 0.36
N GLN A 248 17.35 -5.32 1.11
CA GLN A 248 17.42 -5.22 2.57
C GLN A 248 16.73 -6.40 3.23
N ALA A 249 15.52 -6.72 2.77
CA ALA A 249 14.71 -7.76 3.36
C ALA A 249 13.72 -8.40 2.38
N PHE A 250 13.38 -9.65 2.63
CA PHE A 250 12.22 -10.32 2.04
C PHE A 250 11.45 -11.06 3.14
N LEU A 251 10.31 -10.48 3.49
CA LEU A 251 9.54 -10.86 4.68
C LEU A 251 8.24 -11.51 4.26
N ASN A 252 8.11 -12.83 4.45
CA ASN A 252 6.88 -13.53 4.13
C ASN A 252 5.78 -13.14 5.12
N LEU A 253 4.63 -12.71 4.60
CA LEU A 253 3.47 -12.43 5.45
C LEU A 253 2.82 -13.76 5.91
N PRO A 254 2.15 -13.77 7.07
CA PRO A 254 1.47 -14.96 7.58
C PRO A 254 0.47 -15.53 6.56
N ALA A 255 0.58 -16.81 6.26
CA ALA A 255 -0.26 -17.48 5.27
C ALA A 255 -1.76 -17.41 5.59
N ASN A 256 -2.12 -17.28 6.87
CA ASN A 256 -3.51 -17.17 7.34
C ASN A 256 -4.18 -15.83 6.99
N LEU A 257 -3.43 -14.84 6.48
CA LEU A 257 -4.01 -13.61 5.92
C LEU A 257 -4.64 -13.82 4.53
N PHE A 258 -4.29 -14.91 3.85
CA PHE A 258 -4.66 -15.13 2.45
C PHE A 258 -5.57 -16.34 2.30
N LYS A 259 -6.50 -16.27 1.34
CA LYS A 259 -7.46 -17.35 1.07
C LYS A 259 -6.79 -18.66 0.64
N ASN A 260 -5.63 -18.58 -0.02
CA ASN A 260 -4.87 -19.72 -0.48
C ASN A 260 -3.37 -19.38 -0.59
N LYS A 261 -2.53 -20.41 -0.75
CA LYS A 261 -1.07 -20.28 -0.79
C LYS A 261 -0.55 -19.47 -1.97
N ASN A 262 -1.22 -19.53 -3.13
CA ASN A 262 -0.83 -18.79 -4.33
C ASN A 262 -1.11 -17.29 -4.22
N ALA A 263 -2.01 -16.90 -3.30
CA ALA A 263 -2.27 -15.50 -2.97
C ALA A 263 -1.37 -14.98 -1.84
N GLN A 264 -0.48 -15.81 -1.28
CA GLN A 264 0.44 -15.38 -0.23
C GLN A 264 1.38 -14.31 -0.78
N LYS A 265 1.49 -13.21 -0.03
CA LYS A 265 2.37 -12.10 -0.35
C LYS A 265 3.53 -12.01 0.63
N SER A 266 4.56 -11.31 0.21
CA SER A 266 5.74 -10.98 1.00
C SER A 266 5.99 -9.47 0.90
N ILE A 267 6.74 -8.90 1.84
CA ILE A 267 7.24 -7.53 1.75
C ILE A 267 8.68 -7.61 1.26
N LEU A 268 8.92 -7.03 0.08
CA LEU A 268 10.24 -6.83 -0.49
C LEU A 268 10.73 -5.43 -0.10
N VAL A 269 11.88 -5.35 0.55
CA VAL A 269 12.52 -4.09 0.93
C VAL A 269 13.79 -3.91 0.11
N LEU A 270 13.83 -2.84 -0.70
CA LEU A 270 14.96 -2.50 -1.57
C LEU A 270 15.46 -1.10 -1.22
N GLN A 271 16.77 -0.89 -1.29
CA GLN A 271 17.37 0.43 -1.23
C GLN A 271 17.95 0.79 -2.60
N ARG A 272 17.62 1.98 -3.15
CA ARG A 272 18.21 2.42 -4.43
C ARG A 272 19.71 2.62 -4.25
N LYS A 273 20.53 1.97 -5.11
CA LYS A 273 21.99 2.07 -5.03
C LYS A 273 22.47 3.49 -5.28
N GLN A 274 23.50 3.88 -4.52
CA GLN A 274 24.32 5.04 -4.82
C GLN A 274 25.79 4.69 -4.61
N GLN A 275 26.58 4.83 -5.67
CA GLN A 275 27.99 4.44 -5.68
C GLN A 275 28.77 5.14 -4.55
N GLY A 276 29.46 4.34 -3.72
CA GLY A 276 30.27 4.82 -2.62
C GLY A 276 29.49 5.24 -1.37
N ILE A 277 28.15 5.16 -1.40
CA ILE A 277 27.28 5.50 -0.26
C ILE A 277 26.57 4.24 0.24
N THR A 278 25.79 3.57 -0.62
CA THR A 278 25.11 2.32 -0.24
C THR A 278 26.12 1.18 -0.14
N LYS A 279 25.86 0.25 0.77
CA LYS A 279 26.69 -0.94 0.99
C LYS A 279 25.83 -2.20 0.95
N PRO A 280 26.37 -3.32 0.46
CA PRO A 280 25.72 -4.61 0.62
C PRO A 280 25.52 -4.93 2.10
N VAL A 281 24.35 -5.47 2.42
CA VAL A 281 23.97 -5.93 3.76
C VAL A 281 23.68 -7.43 3.73
N GLU A 282 23.67 -8.08 4.89
CA GLU A 282 23.08 -9.42 4.99
C GLU A 282 21.57 -9.32 4.80
N VAL A 283 21.01 -9.91 3.74
CA VAL A 283 19.57 -9.80 3.45
C VAL A 283 18.75 -10.48 4.56
N LEU A 284 17.82 -9.74 5.18
CA LEU A 284 16.91 -10.32 6.16
C LEU A 284 15.82 -11.16 5.46
N LEU A 285 15.95 -12.48 5.55
CA LEU A 285 14.95 -13.43 5.11
C LEU A 285 14.20 -13.99 6.31
N ALA A 286 12.94 -13.59 6.48
CA ALA A 286 12.15 -13.99 7.65
C ALA A 286 10.68 -14.24 7.32
N ASN A 287 10.00 -14.95 8.21
CA ASN A 287 8.54 -15.08 8.19
C ASN A 287 7.97 -14.23 9.30
N ILE A 288 7.11 -13.28 8.94
CA ILE A 288 6.38 -12.50 9.94
C ILE A 288 5.44 -13.48 10.67
N PRO A 289 5.43 -13.50 12.01
CA PRO A 289 4.55 -14.38 12.77
C PRO A 289 3.09 -13.94 12.67
N ASP A 290 2.17 -14.85 13.02
CA ASP A 290 0.75 -14.51 13.10
C ASP A 290 0.53 -13.33 14.07
N PHE A 291 -0.13 -12.28 13.58
CA PHE A 291 -0.46 -11.07 14.33
C PHE A 291 -1.32 -11.33 15.57
N LYS A 292 -1.99 -12.48 15.63
CA LYS A 292 -2.73 -12.93 16.82
C LYS A 292 -1.84 -13.41 17.96
N ASN A 293 -0.52 -13.51 17.76
CA ASN A 293 0.45 -13.88 18.78
C ASN A 293 1.39 -12.71 19.11
N PRO A 294 1.01 -11.84 20.08
CA PRO A 294 1.81 -10.67 20.44
C PRO A 294 3.24 -10.98 20.84
N GLN A 295 3.49 -12.11 21.51
CA GLN A 295 4.84 -12.46 21.97
C GLN A 295 5.76 -12.80 20.80
N LEU A 296 5.29 -13.60 19.84
CA LEU A 296 6.08 -13.91 18.65
C LEU A 296 6.34 -12.66 17.82
N PHE A 297 5.35 -11.78 17.70
CA PHE A 297 5.52 -10.52 17.00
C PHE A 297 6.57 -9.63 17.68
N GLN A 298 6.54 -9.48 19.00
CA GLN A 298 7.57 -8.74 19.74
C GLN A 298 8.98 -9.32 19.55
N ASN A 299 9.11 -10.65 19.50
CA ASN A 299 10.40 -11.28 19.22
C ASN A 299 10.89 -10.95 17.79
N PHE A 300 10.02 -11.05 16.80
CA PHE A 300 10.32 -10.64 15.42
C PHE A 300 10.76 -9.17 15.34
N LEU A 301 10.11 -8.27 16.11
CA LEU A 301 10.52 -6.87 16.18
C LEU A 301 11.91 -6.69 16.79
N ALA A 302 12.27 -7.49 17.80
CA ALA A 302 13.60 -7.45 18.40
C ALA A 302 14.67 -7.93 17.41
N GLU A 303 14.41 -9.04 16.71
CA GLU A 303 15.30 -9.57 15.65
C GLU A 303 15.50 -8.56 14.51
N LEU A 304 14.44 -7.87 14.07
CA LEU A 304 14.55 -6.81 13.06
C LEU A 304 15.43 -5.65 13.53
N LYS A 305 15.30 -5.24 14.80
CA LYS A 305 16.10 -4.15 15.38
C LYS A 305 17.56 -4.54 15.52
N GLU A 306 17.83 -5.77 15.96
CA GLU A 306 19.18 -6.33 16.05
C GLU A 306 19.83 -6.36 14.67
N TRP A 307 19.15 -6.96 13.69
CA TRP A 307 19.61 -6.99 12.30
C TRP A 307 19.90 -5.59 11.76
N ARG A 308 19.02 -4.62 12.02
CA ARG A 308 19.23 -3.23 11.57
C ARG A 308 20.49 -2.64 12.19
N SER A 309 20.72 -2.81 13.49
CA SER A 309 21.89 -2.27 14.18
C SER A 309 23.23 -2.83 13.70
N GLU A 310 23.23 -4.02 13.09
CA GLU A 310 24.41 -4.65 12.52
C GLU A 310 24.67 -4.23 11.06
N ASN A 311 23.64 -3.73 10.36
CA ASN A 311 23.67 -3.47 8.92
C ASN A 311 23.50 -1.99 8.53
N HIS A 312 23.03 -1.12 9.43
CA HIS A 312 22.80 0.33 9.24
C HIS A 312 23.30 1.14 10.44
#